data_AF-A0A8T3WJA8-F1
#
_entry.id   AF-A0A8T3WJA8-F1
#
_cell.length_a   1.000
_cell.length_b   1.000
_cell.length_c   1.000
_cell.angle_alpha   90.00
_cell.angle_beta   90.00
_cell.angle_gamma   90.00
#
_symmetry.space_group_name_H-M   'P 1'
#
loop_
_entity.id
_entity.type
_entity.pdbx_description
1 polymer ?
#
loop_
_entity_poly.entity_id
_entity_poly.type
_entity_poly.pdbx_seq_one_letter_code
_entity_poly.pdbx_strand_id
1 'polypeptide(L)'
;MTIEIPGYESVFPNAIYGRDKELRSEKGPVAGRELIILQKYVEPTEDGALELLIETVRAASVSLPGGFLVEGKSALELAVSKLPEKVKKDILTGHLECLRFIRNNTPARVLSTGENPDQYLAVNYGILPKGLIDRYAENIAREGPEWYREVFYHPKLKEVGLGEKCQITLPYDNNTDYGVIKIEGSAPRELLNLLSGELYPTLTTLEGSAGVTDVSRAVLERVAMNPILALLNNVTEVAEAQSERSSRGFTGRRGPGGLVH
;
A
#
# COMPACT_ATOMS: atom_id res chain seq x y z
N MET A 1 -0.99 17.64 20.74
CA MET A 1 -2.33 17.18 21.16
C MET A 1 -2.33 15.66 21.16
N THR A 2 -2.87 15.04 22.20
CA THR A 2 -3.04 13.58 22.27
C THR A 2 -4.51 13.28 22.03
N ILE A 3 -4.81 12.42 21.06
CA ILE A 3 -6.17 11.98 20.78
C ILE A 3 -6.51 10.87 21.76
N GLU A 4 -7.57 11.05 22.53
CA GLU A 4 -8.11 10.06 23.46
C GLU A 4 -9.34 9.39 22.84
N ILE A 5 -9.40 8.06 22.94
CA ILE A 5 -10.54 7.28 22.45
C ILE A 5 -11.17 6.55 23.65
N PRO A 6 -12.40 6.91 24.06
CA PRO A 6 -13.02 6.30 25.23
C PRO A 6 -13.09 4.78 25.18
N GLY A 7 -12.62 4.16 26.26
CA GLY A 7 -12.56 2.70 26.40
C GLY A 7 -11.36 2.05 25.69
N TYR A 8 -10.50 2.81 25.02
CA TYR A 8 -9.28 2.30 24.41
C TYR A 8 -8.03 2.90 25.07
N GLU A 9 -7.00 2.09 25.24
CA GLU A 9 -5.67 2.55 25.63
C GLU A 9 -4.84 2.90 24.39
N SER A 10 -4.07 3.98 24.48
CA SER A 10 -3.12 4.37 23.43
C SER A 10 -1.94 3.40 23.42
N VAL A 11 -1.87 2.53 22.42
CA VAL A 11 -0.73 1.63 22.19
C VAL A 11 0.43 2.39 21.54
N PHE A 12 0.09 3.19 20.53
CA PHE A 12 0.99 4.16 19.91
C PHE A 12 0.25 5.50 19.83
N PRO A 13 0.76 6.56 20.48
CA PRO A 13 0.11 7.86 20.52
C PRO A 13 -0.32 8.32 19.13
N ASN A 14 -1.61 8.68 19.00
CA ASN A 14 -2.22 9.20 17.77
C ASN A 14 -2.15 8.27 16.54
N ALA A 15 -1.90 6.97 16.75
CA ALA A 15 -1.77 6.00 15.68
C ALA A 15 -2.58 4.73 15.95
N ILE A 16 -2.41 4.12 17.13
CA ILE A 16 -2.98 2.81 17.44
C ILE A 16 -3.56 2.80 18.84
N TYR A 17 -4.80 2.35 18.93
CA TYR A 17 -5.58 2.27 20.15
C TYR A 17 -6.07 0.85 20.34
N GLY A 18 -5.96 0.34 21.57
CA GLY A 18 -6.26 -1.04 21.90
C GLY A 18 -7.27 -1.18 23.03
N ARG A 19 -8.05 -2.26 23.01
CA ARG A 19 -8.87 -2.69 24.13
C ARG A 19 -8.85 -4.20 24.22
N ASP A 20 -8.59 -4.75 25.39
CA ASP A 20 -8.65 -6.19 25.59
C ASP A 20 -10.11 -6.69 25.49
N LYS A 21 -10.31 -7.80 24.79
CA LYS A 21 -11.63 -8.40 24.56
C LYS A 21 -11.56 -9.92 24.56
N GLU A 22 -12.54 -10.55 25.17
CA GLU A 22 -12.68 -12.01 25.11
C GLU A 22 -13.38 -12.43 23.80
N LEU A 23 -12.71 -13.25 23.01
CA LEU A 23 -13.22 -13.80 21.76
C LEU A 23 -13.79 -15.18 22.00
N ARG A 24 -14.99 -15.44 21.48
CA ARG A 24 -15.58 -16.78 21.51
C ARG A 24 -15.02 -17.61 20.36
N SER A 25 -14.36 -18.72 20.66
CA SER A 25 -13.95 -19.72 19.67
C SER A 25 -14.58 -21.08 19.99
N GLU A 26 -14.60 -21.98 19.00
CA GLU A 26 -15.06 -23.37 19.20
C GLU A 26 -14.27 -24.12 20.28
N LYS A 27 -13.02 -23.69 20.55
CA LYS A 27 -12.12 -24.28 21.55
C LYS A 27 -12.21 -23.58 22.92
N GLY A 28 -13.17 -22.68 23.09
CA GLY A 28 -13.34 -21.87 24.30
C GLY A 28 -12.95 -20.40 24.11
N PRO A 29 -12.97 -19.62 25.20
CA PRO A 29 -12.64 -18.21 25.14
C PRO A 29 -11.16 -18.00 24.83
N VAL A 30 -10.88 -17.05 23.95
CA VAL A 30 -9.52 -16.65 23.55
C VAL A 30 -9.35 -15.16 23.86
N ALA A 31 -8.29 -14.81 24.56
CA ALA A 31 -7.95 -13.41 24.79
C ALA A 31 -7.54 -12.75 23.47
N GLY A 32 -8.35 -11.77 23.03
CA GLY A 32 -8.09 -10.91 21.90
C GLY A 32 -7.87 -9.47 22.33
N ARG A 33 -7.43 -8.67 21.38
CA ARG A 33 -7.30 -7.23 21.52
C ARG A 33 -7.93 -6.58 20.31
N GLU A 34 -8.99 -5.82 20.56
CA GLU A 34 -9.56 -4.92 19.57
C GLU A 34 -8.60 -3.77 19.32
N LEU A 35 -8.44 -3.41 18.06
CA LEU A 35 -7.55 -2.35 17.65
C LEU A 35 -8.29 -1.35 16.76
N ILE A 36 -8.01 -0.08 16.98
CA ILE A 36 -8.34 1.03 16.09
C ILE A 36 -7.02 1.62 15.63
N ILE A 37 -6.81 1.65 14.32
CA ILE A 37 -5.66 2.28 13.68
C ILE A 37 -6.15 3.55 12.99
N LEU A 38 -5.66 4.70 13.45
CA LEU A 38 -5.98 6.02 12.90
C LEU A 38 -4.89 6.49 11.95
N GLN A 39 -5.30 6.90 10.75
CA GLN A 39 -4.39 7.33 9.70
C GLN A 39 -5.03 8.45 8.88
N LYS A 40 -4.20 9.31 8.32
CA LYS A 40 -4.62 10.26 7.29
C LYS A 40 -3.86 10.02 6.01
N TYR A 41 -4.50 10.27 4.88
CA TYR A 41 -3.84 10.20 3.58
C TYR A 41 -4.47 11.17 2.60
N VAL A 42 -3.64 11.66 1.68
CA VAL A 42 -4.05 12.36 0.47
C VAL A 42 -4.39 11.32 -0.61
N GLU A 43 -5.50 11.49 -1.31
CA GLU A 43 -5.88 10.62 -2.43
C GLU A 43 -4.74 10.56 -3.45
N PRO A 44 -4.29 9.36 -3.83
CA PRO A 44 -3.28 9.24 -4.86
C PRO A 44 -3.85 9.69 -6.21
N THR A 45 -3.08 10.50 -6.93
CA THR A 45 -3.42 10.99 -8.27
C THR A 45 -2.54 10.33 -9.30
N GLU A 46 -3.01 10.28 -10.56
CA GLU A 46 -2.22 9.74 -11.67
C GLU A 46 -0.89 10.48 -11.82
N ASP A 47 -0.93 11.82 -11.80
CA ASP A 47 0.26 12.66 -11.93
C ASP A 47 1.20 12.48 -10.74
N GLY A 48 0.68 12.43 -9.50
CA GLY A 48 1.49 12.21 -8.31
C GLY A 48 2.20 10.85 -8.32
N ALA A 49 1.52 9.80 -8.79
CA ALA A 49 2.12 8.47 -8.91
C ALA A 49 3.22 8.45 -9.98
N LEU A 50 3.00 9.15 -11.10
CA LEU A 50 3.99 9.26 -12.17
C LEU A 50 5.22 10.07 -11.72
N GLU A 51 5.02 11.20 -11.03
CA GLU A 51 6.09 12.02 -10.49
C GLU A 51 6.95 11.23 -9.51
N LEU A 52 6.33 10.56 -8.53
CA LEU A 52 7.01 9.69 -7.59
C LEU A 52 7.82 8.61 -8.31
N LEU A 53 7.27 8.04 -9.38
CA LEU A 53 7.97 7.02 -10.16
C LEU A 53 9.21 7.60 -10.86
N ILE A 54 9.10 8.76 -11.49
CA ILE A 54 10.22 9.44 -12.16
C ILE A 54 11.32 9.77 -11.13
N GLU A 55 10.94 10.25 -9.95
CA GLU A 55 11.88 10.50 -8.84
C GLU A 55 12.58 9.22 -8.40
N THR A 56 11.82 8.14 -8.23
CA THR A 56 12.35 6.83 -7.80
C THR A 56 13.33 6.26 -8.83
N VAL A 57 12.99 6.34 -10.13
CA VAL A 57 13.88 5.91 -11.22
C VAL A 57 15.14 6.77 -11.24
N ARG A 58 15.01 8.08 -11.09
CA ARG A 58 16.14 9.01 -11.05
C ARG A 58 17.08 8.68 -9.90
N ALA A 59 16.54 8.44 -8.70
CA ALA A 59 17.32 8.03 -7.53
C ALA A 59 18.04 6.69 -7.76
N ALA A 60 17.36 5.72 -8.38
CA ALA A 60 17.95 4.42 -8.69
C ALA A 60 19.06 4.47 -9.76
N SER A 61 19.03 5.46 -10.67
CA SER A 61 20.04 5.66 -11.71
C SER A 61 21.30 6.37 -11.20
N VAL A 62 21.24 7.06 -10.05
CA VAL A 62 22.40 7.68 -9.41
C VAL A 62 23.03 6.66 -8.47
N SER A 63 23.82 5.72 -9.01
CA SER A 63 24.70 4.89 -8.20
C SER A 63 25.94 5.70 -7.81
N LEU A 64 26.12 5.97 -6.52
CA LEU A 64 27.35 6.56 -6.02
C LEU A 64 28.52 5.59 -6.27
N PRO A 65 29.68 6.06 -6.76
CA PRO A 65 30.87 5.23 -6.88
C PRO A 65 31.30 4.76 -5.48
N GLY A 66 31.18 3.47 -5.21
CA GLY A 66 31.55 2.89 -3.91
C GLY A 66 30.68 1.75 -3.39
N GLY A 67 29.57 1.41 -4.07
CA GLY A 67 28.80 0.21 -3.72
C GLY A 67 28.10 0.26 -2.35
N PHE A 68 27.92 1.44 -1.77
CA PHE A 68 27.09 1.61 -0.58
C PHE A 68 25.63 1.33 -0.95
N LEU A 69 25.21 0.10 -0.67
CA LEU A 69 23.80 -0.26 -0.58
C LEU A 69 23.23 0.55 0.60
N VAL A 70 22.41 1.54 0.30
CA VAL A 70 21.56 2.17 1.32
C VAL A 70 20.60 1.08 1.80
N GLU A 71 20.79 0.60 3.03
CA GLU A 71 19.85 -0.31 3.67
C GLU A 71 18.48 0.40 3.80
N GLY A 72 17.39 -0.33 3.52
CA GLY A 72 16.03 0.18 3.67
C GLY A 72 15.31 0.64 2.40
N LYS A 73 15.61 0.05 1.22
CA LYS A 73 14.85 0.34 0.00
C LYS A 73 13.36 -0.01 0.16
N SER A 74 12.49 0.92 -0.22
CA SER A 74 11.06 0.69 -0.37
C SER A 74 10.78 -0.41 -1.39
N ALA A 75 9.58 -1.01 -1.31
CA ALA A 75 9.16 -2.02 -2.29
C ALA A 75 9.21 -1.45 -3.73
N LEU A 76 8.82 -0.18 -3.91
CA LEU A 76 8.84 0.49 -5.21
C LEU A 76 10.26 0.62 -5.75
N GLU A 77 11.21 1.06 -4.94
CA GLU A 77 12.64 1.15 -5.34
C GLU A 77 13.20 -0.22 -5.73
N LEU A 78 12.86 -1.28 -4.98
CA LEU A 78 13.26 -2.64 -5.32
C LEU A 78 12.65 -3.09 -6.65
N ALA A 79 11.37 -2.80 -6.91
CA ALA A 79 10.71 -3.13 -8.17
C ALA A 79 11.32 -2.36 -9.35
N VAL A 80 11.54 -1.05 -9.18
CA VAL A 80 12.19 -0.18 -10.17
C VAL A 80 13.60 -0.67 -10.48
N SER A 81 14.36 -1.12 -9.48
CA SER A 81 15.73 -1.62 -9.71
C SER A 81 15.78 -2.82 -10.68
N LYS A 82 14.70 -3.62 -10.73
CA LYS A 82 14.57 -4.80 -11.60
C LYS A 82 14.14 -4.46 -13.03
N LEU A 83 13.74 -3.22 -13.31
CA LEU A 83 13.38 -2.81 -14.67
C LEU A 83 14.60 -2.83 -15.60
N PRO A 84 14.43 -3.15 -16.90
CA PRO A 84 15.49 -2.97 -17.88
C PRO A 84 15.95 -1.50 -17.98
N GLU A 85 17.26 -1.28 -18.17
CA GLU A 85 17.84 0.08 -18.27
C GLU A 85 17.21 0.93 -19.38
N LYS A 86 16.79 0.30 -20.50
CA LYS A 86 16.06 0.99 -21.55
C LYS A 86 14.75 1.58 -21.03
N VAL A 87 13.97 0.80 -20.27
CA VAL A 87 12.69 1.26 -19.71
C VAL A 87 12.92 2.38 -18.70
N LYS A 88 13.93 2.26 -17.84
CA LYS A 88 14.31 3.35 -16.90
C LYS A 88 14.64 4.63 -17.66
N LYS A 89 15.42 4.54 -18.74
CA LYS A 89 15.76 5.69 -19.59
C LYS A 89 14.51 6.28 -20.25
N ASP A 90 13.62 5.45 -20.78
CA ASP A 90 12.38 5.89 -21.44
C ASP A 90 11.44 6.62 -20.47
N ILE A 91 11.40 6.22 -19.20
CA ILE A 91 10.70 6.94 -18.13
C ILE A 91 11.33 8.32 -17.90
N LEU A 92 12.67 8.36 -17.75
CA LEU A 92 13.40 9.61 -17.45
C LEU A 92 13.37 10.62 -18.60
N THR A 93 13.39 10.16 -19.85
CA THR A 93 13.32 11.03 -21.03
C THR A 93 11.88 11.44 -21.36
N GLY A 94 10.89 10.89 -20.67
CA GLY A 94 9.48 11.17 -20.91
C GLY A 94 8.97 10.61 -22.23
N HIS A 95 9.42 9.41 -22.63
CA HIS A 95 8.96 8.77 -23.86
C HIS A 95 7.44 8.57 -23.85
N LEU A 96 6.74 9.19 -24.80
CA LEU A 96 5.27 9.30 -24.80
C LEU A 96 4.55 7.95 -24.66
N GLU A 97 5.00 6.92 -25.37
CA GLU A 97 4.37 5.60 -25.29
C GLU A 97 4.56 4.93 -23.91
N CYS A 98 5.72 5.16 -23.28
CA CYS A 98 6.02 4.62 -21.95
C CYS A 98 5.19 5.34 -20.90
N LEU A 99 5.12 6.68 -20.95
CA LEU A 99 4.28 7.48 -20.06
C LEU A 99 2.80 7.13 -20.21
N ARG A 100 2.30 6.97 -21.45
CA ARG A 100 0.93 6.54 -21.70
C ARG A 100 0.66 5.14 -21.13
N PHE A 101 1.61 4.21 -21.27
CA PHE A 101 1.49 2.89 -20.67
C PHE A 101 1.39 2.98 -19.14
N ILE A 102 2.23 3.79 -18.51
CA ILE A 102 2.21 4.00 -17.06
C ILE A 102 0.87 4.56 -16.60
N ARG A 103 0.40 5.65 -17.24
CA ARG A 103 -0.90 6.28 -16.94
C ARG A 103 -2.05 5.28 -17.05
N ASN A 104 -2.13 4.55 -18.17
CA ASN A 104 -3.16 3.53 -18.39
C ASN A 104 -3.17 2.38 -17.36
N ASN A 105 -2.06 2.14 -16.67
CA ASN A 105 -1.92 1.09 -15.65
C ASN A 105 -1.84 1.66 -14.22
N THR A 106 -2.10 2.97 -14.04
CA THR A 106 -2.12 3.62 -12.73
C THR A 106 -3.56 3.73 -12.26
N PRO A 107 -3.98 2.98 -11.21
CA PRO A 107 -5.36 3.00 -10.73
C PRO A 107 -5.62 4.21 -9.83
N ALA A 108 -5.47 5.43 -10.37
CA ALA A 108 -5.65 6.68 -9.65
C ALA A 108 -6.49 7.68 -10.43
N ARG A 109 -7.07 8.65 -9.72
CA ARG A 109 -7.89 9.71 -10.32
C ARG A 109 -7.00 10.69 -11.09
N VAL A 110 -7.51 11.14 -12.23
CA VAL A 110 -6.96 12.29 -12.97
C VAL A 110 -7.60 13.56 -12.42
N LEU A 111 -6.79 14.52 -12.00
CA LEU A 111 -7.28 15.81 -11.50
C LEU A 111 -7.54 16.77 -12.66
N SER A 112 -8.59 17.58 -12.52
CA SER A 112 -8.85 18.72 -13.40
C SER A 112 -7.89 19.87 -13.08
N THR A 113 -7.71 20.79 -14.02
CA THR A 113 -6.86 21.98 -13.79
C THR A 113 -7.35 22.79 -12.61
N GLY A 114 -6.50 22.98 -11.59
CA GLY A 114 -6.83 23.73 -10.37
C GLY A 114 -7.58 22.92 -9.30
N GLU A 115 -7.86 21.65 -9.55
CA GLU A 115 -8.41 20.72 -8.56
C GLU A 115 -7.31 20.25 -7.62
N ASN A 116 -7.60 20.19 -6.32
CA ASN A 116 -6.71 19.60 -5.32
C ASN A 116 -7.12 18.15 -5.05
N PRO A 117 -6.17 17.26 -4.73
CA PRO A 117 -6.50 15.91 -4.31
C PRO A 117 -7.28 15.95 -3.00
N ASP A 118 -8.29 15.08 -2.89
CA ASP A 118 -9.04 14.93 -1.66
C ASP A 118 -8.15 14.37 -0.57
N GLN A 119 -8.46 14.70 0.68
CA GLN A 119 -7.77 14.12 1.82
C GLN A 119 -8.77 13.31 2.63
N TYR A 120 -8.27 12.29 3.32
CA TYR A 120 -9.10 11.37 4.05
C TYR A 120 -8.47 11.01 5.39
N LEU A 121 -9.33 10.81 6.38
CA LEU A 121 -9.06 10.08 7.60
C LEU A 121 -9.52 8.64 7.40
N ALA A 122 -8.60 7.69 7.52
CA ALA A 122 -8.88 6.26 7.54
C ALA A 122 -8.85 5.73 8.98
N VAL A 123 -9.89 4.98 9.31
CA VAL A 123 -9.99 4.25 10.56
C VAL A 123 -10.11 2.77 10.24
N ASN A 124 -9.05 2.02 10.52
CA ASN A 124 -9.06 0.57 10.36
C ASN A 124 -9.37 -0.06 11.72
N TYR A 125 -10.38 -0.91 11.76
CA TYR A 125 -10.79 -1.61 12.96
C TYR A 125 -10.71 -3.12 12.77
N GLY A 126 -10.33 -3.82 13.84
CA GLY A 126 -10.07 -5.24 13.78
C GLY A 126 -9.59 -5.81 15.10
N ILE A 127 -9.21 -7.08 15.07
CA ILE A 127 -8.95 -7.86 16.27
C ILE A 127 -7.71 -8.74 16.06
N LEU A 128 -6.76 -8.66 17.00
CA LEU A 128 -5.60 -9.55 17.03
C LEU A 128 -5.61 -10.42 18.29
N PRO A 129 -5.12 -11.69 18.23
CA PRO A 129 -4.90 -12.49 19.43
C PRO A 129 -3.87 -11.85 20.34
N LYS A 130 -4.12 -11.82 21.66
CA LYS A 130 -3.17 -11.25 22.62
C LYS A 130 -1.83 -12.00 22.61
N GLY A 131 -1.89 -13.33 22.57
CA GLY A 131 -0.69 -14.17 22.48
C GLY A 131 0.13 -13.99 21.19
N LEU A 132 -0.45 -13.39 20.13
CA LEU A 132 0.32 -12.98 18.96
C LEU A 132 1.12 -11.70 19.26
N ILE A 133 0.46 -10.70 19.85
CA ILE A 133 1.10 -9.43 20.23
C ILE A 133 2.24 -9.70 21.22
N ASP A 134 1.99 -10.51 22.24
CA ASP A 134 2.99 -10.85 23.26
C ASP A 134 4.23 -11.54 22.65
N ARG A 135 4.01 -12.46 21.70
CA ARG A 135 5.09 -13.21 21.03
C ARG A 135 6.00 -12.31 20.21
N TYR A 136 5.47 -11.23 19.65
CA TYR A 136 6.19 -10.33 18.73
C TYR A 136 6.48 -8.97 19.37
N ALA A 137 6.48 -8.87 20.70
CA ALA A 137 6.75 -7.63 21.43
C ALA A 137 8.08 -6.96 21.02
N GLU A 138 9.13 -7.75 20.78
CA GLU A 138 10.43 -7.23 20.30
C GLU A 138 10.35 -6.62 18.90
N ASN A 139 9.64 -7.28 17.97
CA ASN A 139 9.40 -6.75 16.63
C ASN A 139 8.58 -5.45 16.69
N ILE A 140 7.55 -5.42 17.53
CA ILE A 140 6.72 -4.23 17.74
C ILE A 140 7.58 -3.07 18.26
N ALA A 141 8.50 -3.33 19.19
CA ALA A 141 9.40 -2.28 19.70
C ALA A 141 10.32 -1.70 18.61
N ARG A 142 10.70 -2.51 17.62
CA ARG A 142 11.56 -2.10 16.49
C ARG A 142 10.79 -1.41 15.37
N GLU A 143 9.66 -1.97 14.98
CA GLU A 143 8.89 -1.58 13.78
C GLU A 143 7.73 -0.63 14.09
N GLY A 144 7.34 -0.54 15.37
CA GLY A 144 6.33 0.39 15.85
C GLY A 144 4.95 0.18 15.22
N PRO A 145 4.27 1.25 14.76
CA PRO A 145 2.94 1.15 14.16
C PRO A 145 2.88 0.35 12.84
N GLU A 146 3.98 0.22 12.11
CA GLU A 146 4.01 -0.54 10.84
C GLU A 146 3.75 -2.03 11.06
N TRP A 147 4.31 -2.62 12.12
CA TRP A 147 4.08 -4.02 12.45
C TRP A 147 2.59 -4.34 12.57
N TYR A 148 1.85 -3.48 13.26
CA TYR A 148 0.40 -3.67 13.44
C TYR A 148 -0.33 -3.63 12.11
N ARG A 149 0.01 -2.69 11.22
CA ARG A 149 -0.59 -2.61 9.88
C ARG A 149 -0.34 -3.89 9.11
N GLU A 150 0.90 -4.33 9.00
CA GLU A 150 1.25 -5.52 8.22
C GLU A 150 0.53 -6.77 8.73
N VAL A 151 0.52 -6.96 10.05
CA VAL A 151 -0.17 -8.10 10.67
C VAL A 151 -1.68 -7.98 10.50
N PHE A 152 -2.26 -6.77 10.54
CA PHE A 152 -3.69 -6.56 10.38
C PHE A 152 -4.25 -7.13 9.07
N TYR A 153 -3.49 -7.00 7.98
CA TYR A 153 -3.88 -7.44 6.64
C TYR A 153 -3.39 -8.86 6.30
N HIS A 154 -2.79 -9.57 7.26
CA HIS A 154 -2.19 -10.86 6.98
C HIS A 154 -3.26 -11.91 6.57
N PRO A 155 -3.13 -12.59 5.41
CA PRO A 155 -4.18 -13.48 4.87
C PRO A 155 -4.63 -14.57 5.85
N LYS A 156 -3.68 -15.23 6.53
CA LYS A 156 -3.99 -16.28 7.52
C LYS A 156 -4.86 -15.80 8.69
N LEU A 157 -4.73 -14.54 9.11
CA LEU A 157 -5.59 -13.99 10.16
C LEU A 157 -6.99 -13.74 9.63
N LYS A 158 -7.10 -13.21 8.41
CA LYS A 158 -8.38 -12.98 7.74
C LYS A 158 -9.15 -14.29 7.53
N GLU A 159 -8.47 -15.37 7.14
CA GLU A 159 -9.05 -16.72 6.97
C GLU A 159 -9.73 -17.25 8.22
N VAL A 160 -9.16 -16.98 9.41
CA VAL A 160 -9.73 -17.40 10.69
C VAL A 160 -10.66 -16.35 11.31
N GLY A 161 -11.03 -15.33 10.54
CA GLY A 161 -11.90 -14.27 11.03
C GLY A 161 -11.24 -13.40 12.09
N LEU A 162 -9.95 -13.11 11.97
CA LEU A 162 -9.18 -12.15 12.76
C LEU A 162 -8.51 -11.12 11.82
N GLY A 163 -7.73 -10.20 12.39
CA GLY A 163 -7.15 -9.08 11.65
C GLY A 163 -8.18 -7.98 11.40
N GLU A 164 -8.05 -7.30 10.27
CA GLU A 164 -8.99 -6.26 9.85
C GLU A 164 -10.42 -6.77 9.69
N LYS A 165 -11.37 -6.00 10.21
CA LYS A 165 -12.82 -6.24 10.14
C LYS A 165 -13.56 -5.20 9.33
N CYS A 166 -13.15 -3.95 9.48
CA CYS A 166 -13.64 -2.89 8.63
C CYS A 166 -12.62 -1.77 8.47
N GLN A 167 -12.73 -1.10 7.34
CA GLN A 167 -12.10 0.17 7.08
C GLN A 167 -13.20 1.22 6.93
N ILE A 168 -13.05 2.34 7.63
CA ILE A 168 -13.95 3.47 7.55
C ILE A 168 -13.15 4.65 7.04
N THR A 169 -13.56 5.19 5.89
CA THR A 169 -12.90 6.33 5.26
C THR A 169 -13.81 7.55 5.37
N LEU A 170 -13.25 8.61 5.91
CA LEU A 170 -13.91 9.85 6.23
C LEU A 170 -13.19 10.97 5.47
N PRO A 171 -13.86 11.74 4.62
CA PRO A 171 -13.23 12.87 3.95
C PRO A 171 -12.80 13.92 4.96
N TYR A 172 -11.62 14.45 4.69
CA TYR A 172 -10.86 15.39 5.49
C TYR A 172 -10.72 16.68 4.66
N ASP A 173 -11.81 17.43 4.54
CA ASP A 173 -11.78 18.77 3.93
C ASP A 173 -12.63 19.73 4.78
N ASN A 174 -12.08 20.92 5.06
CA ASN A 174 -12.69 21.96 5.86
C ASN A 174 -13.92 22.61 5.18
N ASN A 175 -14.24 22.20 3.95
CA ASN A 175 -15.21 22.87 3.09
C ASN A 175 -16.40 22.02 2.64
N THR A 176 -16.53 20.77 3.08
CA THR A 176 -17.66 19.93 2.65
C THR A 176 -18.63 19.64 3.79
N ASP A 177 -19.82 20.25 3.68
CA ASP A 177 -21.02 19.81 4.39
C ASP A 177 -21.32 18.36 3.97
N TYR A 178 -21.08 17.41 4.88
CA TYR A 178 -21.42 15.99 4.77
C TYR A 178 -20.69 15.22 3.67
N GLY A 179 -19.41 14.98 3.90
CA GLY A 179 -18.70 13.98 3.12
C GLY A 179 -19.22 12.56 3.36
N VAL A 180 -19.26 11.75 2.28
CA VAL A 180 -19.78 10.37 2.32
C VAL A 180 -18.84 9.48 3.12
N ILE A 181 -19.35 8.91 4.21
CA ILE A 181 -18.62 7.90 4.98
C ILE A 181 -18.61 6.60 4.17
N LYS A 182 -17.42 6.17 3.74
CA LYS A 182 -17.25 4.86 3.09
C LYS A 182 -16.94 3.83 4.16
N ILE A 183 -17.71 2.75 4.20
CA ILE A 183 -17.49 1.63 5.11
C ILE A 183 -17.24 0.38 4.27
N GLU A 184 -16.06 -0.21 4.43
CA GLU A 184 -15.72 -1.49 3.83
C GLU A 184 -15.68 -2.55 4.94
N GLY A 185 -16.42 -3.65 4.77
CA GLY A 185 -16.51 -4.72 5.77
C GLY A 185 -17.66 -4.56 6.77
N SER A 186 -17.52 -5.14 7.96
CA SER A 186 -18.57 -5.17 9.00
C SER A 186 -18.13 -4.38 10.23
N ALA A 187 -18.61 -3.14 10.32
CA ALA A 187 -18.31 -2.24 11.43
C ALA A 187 -19.26 -2.46 12.62
N PRO A 188 -18.76 -2.65 13.85
CA PRO A 188 -19.60 -2.65 15.03
C PRO A 188 -20.34 -1.32 15.20
N ARG A 189 -21.61 -1.37 15.62
CA ARG A 189 -22.40 -0.14 15.86
C ARG A 189 -21.75 0.79 16.89
N GLU A 190 -21.11 0.22 17.91
CA GLU A 190 -20.35 0.96 18.92
C GLU A 190 -19.23 1.80 18.29
N LEU A 191 -18.49 1.24 17.33
CA LEU A 191 -17.45 1.95 16.60
C LEU A 191 -18.03 3.08 15.75
N LEU A 192 -19.16 2.85 15.07
CA LEU A 192 -19.80 3.89 14.26
C LEU A 192 -20.28 5.07 15.12
N ASN A 193 -20.83 4.78 16.30
CA ASN A 193 -21.26 5.81 17.25
C ASN A 193 -20.06 6.60 17.80
N LEU A 194 -18.99 5.90 18.18
CA LEU A 194 -17.74 6.50 18.63
C LEU A 194 -17.14 7.42 17.55
N LEU A 195 -17.12 6.95 16.30
CA LEU A 195 -16.59 7.70 15.17
C LEU A 195 -17.40 8.93 14.84
N SER A 196 -18.72 8.79 14.71
CA SER A 196 -19.60 9.91 14.36
C SER A 196 -19.78 10.92 15.50
N GLY A 197 -19.73 10.48 16.76
CA GLY A 197 -19.97 11.34 17.93
C GLY A 197 -18.74 12.06 18.45
N GLU A 198 -17.59 11.38 18.55
CA GLU A 198 -16.44 11.88 19.32
C GLU A 198 -15.21 12.10 18.45
N LEU A 199 -14.87 11.12 17.60
CA LEU A 199 -13.63 11.18 16.82
C LEU A 199 -13.75 12.09 15.62
N TYR A 200 -14.82 11.99 14.83
CA TYR A 200 -14.95 12.77 13.60
C TYR A 200 -14.94 14.29 13.87
N PRO A 201 -15.71 14.86 14.81
CA PRO A 201 -15.69 16.30 15.08
C PRO A 201 -14.32 16.80 15.55
N THR A 202 -13.57 15.96 16.28
CA THR A 202 -12.24 16.33 16.79
C THR A 202 -11.19 16.26 15.67
N LEU A 203 -11.20 15.17 14.90
CA LEU A 203 -10.15 14.85 13.93
C LEU A 203 -10.30 15.56 12.59
N THR A 204 -11.45 16.17 12.30
CA THR A 204 -11.64 17.03 11.12
C THR A 204 -11.07 18.44 11.30
N THR A 205 -10.70 18.83 12.52
CA THR A 205 -10.01 20.10 12.75
C THR A 205 -8.53 20.00 12.39
N LEU A 206 -7.95 21.11 11.91
CA LEU A 206 -6.52 21.19 11.58
C LEU A 206 -5.62 20.83 12.78
N GLU A 207 -6.01 21.23 13.99
CA GLU A 207 -5.29 20.91 15.22
C GLU A 207 -5.45 19.44 15.64
N GLY A 208 -6.65 18.88 15.50
CA GLY A 208 -6.94 17.50 15.86
C GLY A 208 -6.27 16.48 14.95
N SER A 209 -6.12 16.79 13.66
CA SER A 209 -5.48 15.90 12.68
C SER A 209 -3.96 16.02 12.62
N ALA A 210 -3.39 17.09 13.19
CA ALA A 210 -1.95 17.36 13.13
C ALA A 210 -1.13 16.21 13.72
N GLY A 211 -1.66 15.54 14.75
CA GLY A 211 -1.03 14.39 15.39
C GLY A 211 -1.28 13.05 14.72
N VAL A 212 -2.22 12.96 13.77
CA VAL A 212 -2.59 11.68 13.12
C VAL A 212 -1.49 11.25 12.16
N THR A 213 -1.18 9.95 12.19
CA THR A 213 -0.15 9.35 11.31
C THR A 213 -0.50 9.56 9.84
N ASP A 214 0.40 10.22 9.10
CA ASP A 214 0.26 10.44 7.66
C ASP A 214 0.82 9.25 6.88
N VAL A 215 -0.02 8.63 6.06
CA VAL A 215 0.34 7.49 5.21
C VAL A 215 0.24 7.79 3.71
N SER A 216 0.13 9.08 3.34
CA SER A 216 -0.05 9.52 1.95
C SER A 216 1.02 8.95 1.03
N ARG A 217 2.29 8.97 1.46
CA ARG A 217 3.40 8.42 0.68
C ARG A 217 3.27 6.91 0.47
N ALA A 218 2.94 6.15 1.50
CA ALA A 218 2.80 4.70 1.39
C ALA A 218 1.61 4.30 0.49
N VAL A 219 0.51 5.07 0.52
CA VAL A 219 -0.63 4.90 -0.37
C VAL A 219 -0.25 5.22 -1.82
N LEU A 220 0.48 6.32 -2.04
CA LEU A 220 0.97 6.72 -3.36
C LEU A 220 1.94 5.69 -3.95
N GLU A 221 2.88 5.18 -3.15
CA GLU A 221 3.82 4.13 -3.54
C GLU A 221 3.09 2.85 -3.97
N ARG A 222 2.03 2.47 -3.26
CA ARG A 222 1.21 1.30 -3.61
C ARG A 222 0.52 1.47 -4.96
N VAL A 223 0.03 2.66 -5.26
CA VAL A 223 -0.56 2.97 -6.57
C VAL A 223 0.50 2.95 -7.67
N ALA A 224 1.64 3.61 -7.44
CA ALA A 224 2.77 3.68 -8.36
C ALA A 224 3.43 2.31 -8.64
N MET A 225 3.22 1.33 -7.77
CA MET A 225 3.68 -0.05 -7.98
C MET A 225 3.00 -0.73 -9.18
N ASN A 226 1.70 -0.50 -9.40
CA ASN A 226 0.93 -1.18 -10.43
C ASN A 226 1.51 -1.05 -11.85
N PRO A 227 1.84 0.16 -12.34
CA PRO A 227 2.45 0.29 -13.67
C PRO A 227 3.82 -0.39 -13.75
N ILE A 228 4.57 -0.50 -12.64
CA ILE A 228 5.86 -1.20 -12.63
C ILE A 228 5.68 -2.71 -12.72
N LEU A 229 4.72 -3.28 -12.00
CA LEU A 229 4.39 -4.70 -12.14
C LEU A 229 3.92 -5.01 -13.56
N ALA A 230 3.10 -4.15 -14.15
CA ALA A 230 2.65 -4.28 -15.54
C ALA A 230 3.82 -4.21 -16.55
N LEU A 231 4.78 -3.30 -16.35
CA LEU A 231 5.99 -3.21 -17.17
C LEU A 231 6.86 -4.46 -17.04
N LEU A 232 7.07 -4.97 -15.82
CA LEU A 232 7.86 -6.19 -15.59
C LEU A 232 7.22 -7.42 -16.24
N ASN A 233 5.90 -7.56 -16.15
CA ASN A 233 5.17 -8.65 -16.78
C ASN A 233 5.29 -8.58 -18.30
N ASN A 234 5.10 -7.39 -18.91
CA ASN A 234 5.22 -7.20 -20.35
C ASN A 234 6.65 -7.54 -20.85
N VAL A 235 7.69 -7.12 -20.11
CA VAL A 235 9.09 -7.47 -20.44
C VAL A 235 9.30 -8.99 -20.41
N THR A 236 8.72 -9.67 -19.42
CA THR A 236 8.83 -11.13 -19.28
C THR A 236 8.14 -11.85 -20.45
N GLU A 237 6.91 -11.46 -20.78
CA GLU A 237 6.14 -12.03 -21.89
C GLU A 237 6.85 -11.85 -23.24
N VAL A 238 7.43 -10.67 -23.49
CA VAL A 238 8.19 -10.40 -24.73
C VAL A 238 9.45 -11.26 -24.80
N ALA A 239 10.15 -11.46 -23.67
CA ALA A 239 11.34 -12.30 -23.62
C ALA A 239 11.02 -13.78 -23.88
N GLU A 240 9.93 -14.30 -23.29
CA GLU A 240 9.45 -15.65 -23.51
C GLU A 240 9.05 -15.88 -24.97
N ALA A 241 8.27 -14.95 -25.55
CA ALA A 241 7.85 -15.04 -26.95
C ALA A 241 9.03 -15.01 -27.94
N GLN A 242 10.12 -14.31 -27.61
CA GLN A 242 11.35 -14.33 -28.41
C GLN A 242 12.10 -15.66 -28.27
N SER A 243 12.19 -16.22 -27.07
CA SER A 243 12.81 -17.53 -26.80
C SER A 243 12.10 -18.69 -27.54
N GLU A 244 10.76 -18.67 -27.57
CA GLU A 244 9.96 -19.66 -28.31
C GLU A 244 10.17 -19.57 -29.83
N ARG A 245 10.34 -18.36 -30.37
CA ARG A 245 10.64 -18.16 -31.80
C ARG A 245 12.04 -18.63 -32.15
N SER A 246 13.03 -18.38 -31.29
CA SER A 246 14.40 -18.82 -31.48
C SER A 246 14.56 -20.34 -31.39
N SER A 247 13.81 -21.01 -30.52
CA SER A 247 13.81 -22.47 -30.38
C SER A 247 13.09 -23.20 -31.53
N ARG A 248 12.02 -22.60 -32.10
CA ARG A 248 11.35 -23.14 -33.30
C ARG A 248 12.12 -22.90 -34.61
N GLY A 249 13.05 -21.94 -34.63
CA GLY A 249 13.93 -21.68 -35.77
C GLY A 249 15.06 -22.70 -35.97
N PHE A 250 15.28 -23.63 -35.02
CA PHE A 250 16.40 -24.59 -35.02
C PHE A 250 15.97 -26.05 -35.29
N THR A 251 14.86 -26.30 -35.97
CA THR A 251 14.65 -27.61 -36.62
C THR A 251 15.29 -27.58 -38.00
N GLY A 252 16.61 -27.82 -38.01
CA GLY A 252 17.43 -27.88 -39.20
C GLY A 252 16.90 -28.88 -40.23
N ARG A 253 16.78 -28.40 -41.47
CA ARG A 253 16.83 -29.17 -42.71
C ARG A 253 17.95 -30.22 -42.61
N ARG A 254 17.60 -31.49 -42.35
CA ARG A 254 18.41 -32.61 -42.85
C ARG A 254 18.17 -32.67 -44.36
N GLY A 255 19.06 -32.04 -45.12
CA GLY A 255 19.14 -32.29 -46.56
C GLY A 255 19.49 -33.78 -46.76
N PRO A 256 18.73 -34.55 -47.56
CA PRO A 256 19.17 -35.87 -47.94
C PRO A 256 20.37 -35.70 -48.88
N GLY A 257 21.54 -36.11 -48.41
CA GLY A 257 22.71 -36.28 -49.25
C GLY A 257 22.41 -37.33 -50.32
N GLY A 258 22.23 -36.88 -51.55
CA GLY A 258 22.25 -37.74 -52.72
C GLY A 258 23.68 -38.23 -52.94
N LEU A 259 23.89 -39.53 -52.76
CA LEU A 259 25.05 -40.24 -53.29
C LEU A 259 24.88 -40.34 -54.81
N VAL A 260 25.84 -39.78 -55.55
CA VAL A 260 26.03 -40.04 -56.97
C VAL A 260 27.49 -40.45 -57.17
N HIS A 261 27.64 -41.67 -57.68
CA HIS A 261 28.83 -42.41 -58.15
C HIS A 261 29.79 -42.98 -57.11
#